data_AF-A0A6L3ERQ0-F1
#
_entry.id   AF-A0A6L3ERQ0-F1
#
_cell.length_a   1.000
_cell.length_b   1.000
_cell.length_c   1.000
_cell.angle_alpha   90.00
_cell.angle_beta   90.00
_cell.angle_gamma   90.00
#
_symmetry.space_group_name_H-M   'P 1'
#
loop_
_entity.id
_entity.type
_entity.pdbx_description
1 polymer ?
#
loop_
_entity_poly.entity_id
_entity_poly.type
_entity_poly.pdbx_seq_one_letter_code
_entity_poly.pdbx_strand_id
1 'polypeptide(L)' 'KALATLIADLFGYQGNIIWDTTKPNGQPRRSLAPGRARQEFGWHAKVSLKEGLQRTIEWYQTHRLETDFANIGRSSA' A
#
# COMPACT_ATOMS: atom_id res chain seq x y z
N LYS A 1 10.76 -5.55 -6.05
CA LYS A 1 11.53 -4.36 -5.61
C LYS A 1 10.81 -3.05 -5.89
N ALA A 2 10.43 -2.75 -7.15
CA ALA A 2 9.78 -1.49 -7.54
C ALA A 2 8.59 -1.03 -6.66
N LEU A 3 7.69 -1.95 -6.29
CA LEU A 3 6.53 -1.61 -5.45
C LEU A 3 6.93 -1.03 -4.08
N ALA A 4 7.91 -1.63 -3.40
CA ALA A 4 8.34 -1.15 -2.08
C ALA A 4 9.00 0.23 -2.17
N THR A 5 9.80 0.47 -3.21
CA THR A 5 10.40 1.78 -3.47
C THR A 5 9.33 2.83 -3.72
N LEU A 6 8.35 2.54 -4.58
CA LEU A 6 7.24 3.46 -4.83
C LEU A 6 6.46 3.81 -3.55
N ILE A 7 6.21 2.83 -2.68
CA ILE A 7 5.56 3.07 -1.40
C ILE A 7 6.43 3.96 -0.50
N ALA A 8 7.74 3.68 -0.41
CA ALA A 8 8.67 4.48 0.38
C ALA A 8 8.72 5.94 -0.09
N ASP A 9 8.79 6.16 -1.40
CA ASP A 9 8.80 7.50 -2.00
C ASP A 9 7.49 8.25 -1.71
N LEU A 10 6.35 7.59 -1.91
CA LEU A 10 5.02 8.18 -1.65
C LEU A 10 4.80 8.48 -0.15
N PHE A 11 5.40 7.69 0.74
CA PHE A 11 5.33 7.88 2.18
C PHE A 11 6.34 8.93 2.70
N GLY A 12 7.33 9.30 1.90
CA GLY A 12 8.44 10.17 2.32
C GLY A 12 9.49 9.48 3.20
N TYR A 13 9.61 8.16 3.12
CA TYR A 13 10.59 7.39 3.91
C TYR A 13 12.02 7.65 3.42
N GLN A 14 12.90 8.10 4.31
CA GLN A 14 14.30 8.45 4.02
C GLN A 14 15.31 7.39 4.50
N GLY A 15 14.84 6.26 5.03
CA GLY A 15 15.72 5.19 5.51
C GLY A 15 16.14 4.21 4.40
N ASN A 16 16.83 3.14 4.80
CA ASN A 16 17.33 2.12 3.88
C ASN A 16 16.36 0.95 3.74
N ILE A 17 16.05 0.55 2.50
CA ILE A 17 15.32 -0.70 2.22
C ILE A 17 16.31 -1.86 2.12
N ILE A 18 16.23 -2.80 3.07
CA ILE A 18 17.08 -4.00 3.11
C ILE A 18 16.30 -5.20 2.56
N TRP A 19 16.89 -5.92 1.60
CA TRP A 19 16.30 -7.12 1.01
C TRP A 19 16.89 -8.38 1.66
N ASP A 20 16.14 -9.03 2.53
CA ASP A 20 16.54 -10.28 3.17
C ASP A 20 16.33 -11.48 2.23
N THR A 21 17.41 -12.00 1.65
CA THR A 21 17.38 -13.14 0.73
C THR A 21 17.28 -14.49 1.44
N THR A 22 17.31 -14.54 2.77
CA THR A 22 17.11 -15.78 3.53
C THR A 22 15.63 -16.19 3.56
N LYS A 23 14.72 -15.26 3.27
CA LYS A 23 13.28 -15.53 3.20
C LYS A 23 12.86 -16.03 1.82
N PRO A 24 11.87 -16.95 1.75
CA PRO A 24 11.40 -17.45 0.48
C PRO A 24 10.74 -16.33 -0.34
N ASN A 25 11.08 -16.27 -1.63
CA ASN A 25 10.36 -15.42 -2.56
C ASN A 25 8.99 -16.03 -2.88
N GLY A 26 7.96 -15.19 -2.96
CA GLY A 26 6.64 -15.59 -3.45
C GLY A 26 6.62 -15.88 -4.94
N GLN A 27 5.42 -16.14 -5.48
CA GLN A 27 5.22 -16.35 -6.91
C GLN A 27 5.72 -15.12 -7.72
N PRO A 28 6.62 -15.30 -8.71
CA PRO A 28 7.22 -14.18 -9.45
C PRO A 28 6.21 -13.28 -10.16
N ARG A 29 5.07 -13.84 -10.58
CA ARG A 29 3.99 -13.10 -11.25
C ARG A 29 2.63 -13.71 -10.93
N ARG A 30 1.72 -12.85 -10.46
CA ARG A 30 0.29 -13.14 -10.36
C ARG A 30 -0.48 -11.99 -10.97
N SER A 31 -0.81 -12.12 -12.25
CA SER A 31 -1.50 -11.09 -13.02
C SER A 31 -2.82 -11.62 -13.57
N LEU A 32 -3.82 -10.75 -13.63
CA LEU A 32 -5.11 -11.02 -14.24
C LEU A 32 -5.18 -10.41 -15.64
N ALA A 33 -5.90 -11.05 -16.55
CA ALA A 33 -6.24 -10.49 -17.87
C ALA A 33 -7.72 -10.05 -17.86
N PRO A 34 -8.02 -8.76 -17.65
CA PRO A 34 -9.39 -8.28 -17.44
C PRO A 34 -10.20 -8.11 -18.75
N GLY A 35 -9.76 -8.70 -19.86
CA GLY A 35 -10.38 -8.52 -21.18
C GLY A 35 -11.86 -8.90 -21.19
N ARG A 36 -12.20 -10.05 -20.59
CA ARG A 36 -13.60 -10.50 -20.47
C ARG A 36 -14.46 -9.52 -19.68
N ALA A 37 -13.96 -9.02 -18.54
CA ALA A 37 -14.70 -8.05 -17.74
C ALA A 37 -14.95 -6.74 -18.50
N ARG A 38 -13.98 -6.32 -19.33
CA ARG A 38 -14.13 -5.16 -20.21
C ARG A 38 -15.20 -5.40 -21.29
N GLN A 39 -15.20 -6.57 -21.92
CA GLN A 39 -16.13 -6.89 -23.00
C GLN A 39 -17.57 -7.05 -22.50
N GLU A 40 -17.77 -7.81 -21.43
CA GLU A 40 -19.12 -8.18 -20.95
C GLU A 40 -19.77 -7.10 -20.08
N PHE A 41 -18.96 -6.31 -19.37
CA PHE A 41 -19.48 -5.35 -18.38
C PHE A 41 -19.01 -3.91 -18.62
N GLY A 42 -18.24 -3.65 -19.68
CA GLY A 42 -17.58 -2.35 -19.87
C GLY A 42 -16.57 -2.03 -18.76
N TRP A 43 -16.18 -3.02 -17.95
CA TRP A 43 -15.42 -2.77 -16.74
C TRP A 43 -13.94 -2.51 -17.03
N HIS A 44 -13.38 -1.52 -16.33
CA HIS A 44 -11.95 -1.32 -16.23
C HIS A 44 -11.60 -0.74 -14.87
N ALA A 45 -10.37 -0.98 -14.40
CA ALA A 45 -9.84 -0.27 -13.25
C ALA A 45 -9.80 1.24 -13.55
N LYS A 46 -10.38 2.03 -12.65
CA LYS A 46 -10.42 3.50 -12.76
C LYS A 46 -9.32 4.17 -11.93
N VAL A 47 -8.79 3.46 -10.95
CA VAL A 47 -7.76 3.94 -10.03
C VAL A 47 -6.44 3.33 -10.44
N SER A 48 -5.43 4.18 -10.66
CA SER A 48 -4.07 3.71 -10.94
C SER A 48 -3.43 3.12 -9.69
N LEU A 49 -2.39 2.28 -9.85
CA LEU A 49 -1.65 1.76 -8.70
C LEU A 49 -1.11 2.89 -7.80
N LYS A 50 -0.51 3.93 -8.40
CA LYS A 50 0.05 5.07 -7.66
C LYS A 50 -1.02 5.80 -6.85
N GLU A 51 -2.15 6.10 -7.49
CA GLU A 51 -3.27 6.79 -6.84
C GLU A 51 -3.87 5.95 -5.71
N GLY A 52 -4.06 4.65 -5.94
CA GLY A 52 -4.52 3.72 -4.90
C GLY A 52 -3.59 3.71 -3.69
N LEU A 53 -2.29 3.61 -3.92
CA LEU A 53 -1.27 3.67 -2.86
C LEU A 53 -1.31 4.99 -2.10
N GLN A 54 -1.42 6.14 -2.78
CA GLN A 54 -1.52 7.46 -2.15
C GLN A 54 -2.73 7.53 -1.21
N ARG A 55 -3.91 7.14 -1.69
CA ARG A 55 -5.14 7.12 -0.88
C ARG A 55 -5.00 6.21 0.35
N THR A 56 -4.35 5.04 0.19
CA THR A 56 -4.11 4.12 1.30
C THR A 56 -3.12 4.67 2.32
N ILE A 57 -2.06 5.34 1.87
CA ILE A 57 -1.08 5.99 2.75
C ILE A 57 -1.75 7.10 3.57
N GLU A 58 -2.51 7.97 2.91
CA GLU A 58 -3.26 9.05 3.56
C GLU A 58 -4.22 8.48 4.60
N TRP A 59 -5.06 7.50 4.22
CA TRP A 59 -5.96 6.84 5.14
C TRP A 59 -5.21 6.27 6.36
N TYR A 60 -4.10 5.58 6.14
CA TYR A 60 -3.31 4.99 7.23
C TYR A 60 -2.76 6.05 8.17
N GLN A 61 -2.21 7.15 7.64
CA GLN A 61 -1.67 8.25 8.46
C GLN A 61 -2.76 8.90 9.32
N THR A 62 -3.95 9.14 8.76
CA THR A 62 -5.08 9.72 9.51
C THR A 62 -5.51 8.81 10.67
N HIS A 63 -5.69 7.52 10.44
CA HIS A 63 -6.27 6.60 11.45
C HIS A 63 -5.25 6.05 12.44
N ARG A 64 -3.97 6.01 12.06
CA ARG A 64 -2.88 5.67 13.00
C ARG A 64 -2.72 6.76 14.06
N LEU A 65 -2.80 8.03 13.65
CA LEU A 65 -2.74 9.16 14.58
C LEU A 65 -3.92 9.17 15.56
N GLU A 66 -5.14 8.86 15.11
CA GLU A 66 -6.30 8.69 16.00
C GLU A 66 -6.07 7.63 17.09
N THR A 67 -5.42 6.52 16.74
CA THR A 67 -5.11 5.44 17.69
C THR A 67 -4.00 5.85 18.67
N ASP A 68 -2.99 6.60 18.20
CA ASP A 68 -1.90 7.10 19.04
C ASP A 68 -2.40 8.18 20.04
N PHE A 69 -3.28 9.10 19.63
CA PHE A 69 -3.88 10.11 20.52
C PHE A 69 -4.88 9.52 21.53
N ALA A 70 -5.67 8.53 21.13
CA ALA A 70 -6.58 7.83 22.05
C ALA A 70 -5.84 7.03 23.14
N ASN A 71 -4.62 6.58 22.87
CA ASN A 71 -3.79 5.86 23.84
C ASN A 71 -3.04 6.79 24.82
N ILE A 72 -2.69 8.02 24.42
CA ILE A 72 -2.06 9.01 25.33
C ILE A 72 -3.07 9.48 26.39
N GLY A 73 -4.35 9.61 26.06
CA GLY A 73 -5.41 10.04 26.99
C GLY A 73 -5.88 8.97 28.00
N ARG A 74 -5.39 7.72 27.91
CA ARG A 74 -5.73 6.64 28.86
C ARG A 74 -4.58 6.26 29.80
N SER A 75 -3.41 6.88 29.67
CA SER A 75 -2.21 6.58 30.47
C SER A 75 -1.99 7.55 31.65
N SER A 76 -3.01 8.30 32.07
CA SER A 76 -2.96 9.20 33.23
C SER A 76 -4.17 9.00 34.15
N ALA A 77 -4.42 7.74 34.54
CA ALA A 77 -5.27 7.37 35.67
C ALA A 77 -4.57 6.29 36.48
#